data_AF-F5L714-F1
#
_entry.id   AF-F5L714-F1
#
_cell.length_a   1.000
_cell.length_b   1.000
_cell.length_c   1.000
_cell.angle_alpha   90.00
_cell.angle_beta   90.00
_cell.angle_gamma   90.00
#
_symmetry.space_group_name_H-M   'P 1'
#
loop_
_entity.id
_entity.type
_entity.pdbx_description
1 polymer ?
#
loop_
_entity_poly.entity_id
_entity_poly.type
_entity_poly.pdbx_seq_one_letter_code
_entity_poly.pdbx_strand_id
1 'polypeptide(L)' 'MDPLTKMLIALLAMITMFIANISILTARKKLKGFFKFLLSVFAYLLLGLSLLMIVVVIFSI' A
#
# COMPACT_ATOMS: atom_id res chain seq x y z
N MET A 1 12.31 4.86 18.47
CA MET A 1 12.14 5.81 17.34
C MET A 1 11.45 7.05 17.84
N ASP A 2 11.86 8.23 17.39
CA ASP A 2 11.16 9.47 17.76
C ASP A 2 9.68 9.41 17.34
N PRO A 3 8.75 9.97 18.14
CA PRO A 3 7.31 9.98 17.84
C PRO A 3 7.01 10.59 16.46
N LEU A 4 7.80 11.60 16.07
CA LEU A 4 7.71 12.25 14.76
C LEU A 4 7.98 11.27 13.61
N THR A 5 8.98 10.41 13.75
CA THR A 5 9.37 9.44 12.72
C THR A 5 8.31 8.34 12.57
N LYS A 6 7.74 7.86 13.68
CA LYS A 6 6.62 6.89 13.64
C LYS A 6 5.40 7.47 12.93
N MET A 7 5.08 8.74 13.20
CA MET A 7 3.98 9.45 12.56
C MET A 7 4.21 9.62 11.04
N LEU A 8 5.42 9.98 10.62
CA LEU A 8 5.77 10.11 9.20
C LEU A 8 5.71 8.77 8.46
N ILE A 9 6.16 7.67 9.08
CA ILE A 9 6.07 6.33 8.50
C ILE A 9 4.61 5.90 8.37
N ALA A 10 3.77 6.17 9.38
CA ALA A 10 2.33 5.91 9.31
C ALA A 10 1.65 6.73 8.21
N LEU A 11 2.05 8.00 8.03
CA LEU A 11 1.54 8.85 6.95
C LEU A 11 1.92 8.30 5.56
N LEU A 12 3.18 7.88 5.39
CA LEU A 12 3.65 7.21 4.17
C LEU A 12 2.91 5.89 3.91
N ALA A 13 2.62 5.11 4.95
CA ALA A 13 1.85 3.87 4.86
C ALA A 13 0.40 4.14 4.40
N MET A 14 -0.25 5.18 4.91
CA MET A 14 -1.60 5.57 4.48
C MET A 14 -1.63 6.03 3.01
N ILE A 15 -0.65 6.83 2.57
CA ILE A 15 -0.55 7.29 1.18
C ILE A 15 -0.33 6.11 0.23
N THR A 16 0.57 5.19 0.58
CA THR A 16 0.81 3.98 -0.23
C THR A 16 -0.42 3.09 -0.32
N MET A 17 -1.18 2.96 0.76
CA MET A 17 -2.43 2.20 0.77
C MET A 17 -3.51 2.85 -0.11
N PHE A 18 -3.58 4.18 -0.13
CA PHE A 18 -4.49 4.94 -0.99
C PHE A 18 -4.16 4.73 -2.48
N ILE A 19 -2.88 4.80 -2.85
CA ILE A 19 -2.42 4.55 -4.22
C ILE A 19 -2.74 3.10 -4.63
N ALA A 20 -2.49 2.13 -3.74
CA ALA A 20 -2.81 0.73 -4.00
C ALA A 20 -4.31 0.53 -4.26
N ASN A 21 -5.18 1.17 -3.47
CA ASN A 21 -6.63 1.11 -3.70
C ASN A 21 -7.05 1.74 -5.02
N ILE A 22 -6.47 2.87 -5.44
CA ILE A 22 -6.71 3.47 -6.76
C ILE A 22 -6.26 2.53 -7.88
N SER A 23 -5.09 1.90 -7.74
CA SER A 23 -4.58 0.92 -8.70
C SER A 23 -5.51 -0.27 -8.82
N ILE A 24 -6.03 -0.83 -7.72
CA ILE A 24 -7.02 -1.92 -7.75
C ILE A 24 -8.32 -1.47 -8.40
N LEU A 25 -8.82 -0.29 -8.05
CA LEU A 25 -10.06 0.23 -8.62
C LEU A 25 -9.95 0.41 -10.15
N THR A 26 -8.79 0.91 -10.60
CA THR A 26 -8.47 1.08 -12.02
C THR A 26 -8.30 -0.26 -12.73
N ALA A 27 -7.60 -1.22 -12.10
CA ALA A 27 -7.47 -2.58 -12.60
C ALA A 27 -8.84 -3.26 -12.76
N ARG A 28 -9.76 -3.04 -11.83
CA ARG A 28 -11.11 -3.65 -11.87
C ARG A 28 -12.01 -3.01 -12.92
N LYS A 29 -12.00 -1.68 -13.07
CA LYS A 29 -12.93 -0.95 -13.95
C LYS A 29 -12.43 -0.74 -15.38
N LYS A 30 -11.14 -0.49 -15.58
CA LYS A 30 -10.59 0.03 -16.84
C LYS A 30 -9.79 -1.00 -17.65
N LEU A 31 -9.28 -2.05 -17.02
CA LEU A 31 -8.37 -3.01 -17.65
C LEU A 31 -9.04 -4.39 -17.83
N LYS A 32 -8.81 -5.01 -19.00
CA LYS A 32 -9.24 -6.38 -19.32
C LYS A 32 -8.02 -7.25 -19.63
N GLY A 33 -8.08 -8.54 -19.29
CA GLY A 33 -7.04 -9.52 -19.61
C GLY A 33 -5.73 -9.35 -18.81
N PHE A 34 -4.60 -9.52 -19.49
CA PHE A 34 -3.26 -9.62 -18.88
C PHE A 34 -2.83 -8.37 -18.08
N PHE A 35 -3.12 -7.17 -18.57
CA PHE A 35 -2.81 -5.92 -17.85
C PHE A 35 -3.56 -5.76 -16.53
N LYS A 36 -4.78 -6.31 -16.43
CA LYS A 36 -5.53 -6.33 -15.18
C LYS A 36 -4.83 -7.22 -14.15
N PHE A 37 -4.33 -8.38 -14.57
CA PHE A 37 -3.60 -9.30 -13.69
C PHE A 37 -2.32 -8.65 -13.17
N LEU A 38 -1.52 -8.06 -14.07
CA LEU A 38 -0.25 -7.43 -13.70
C LEU A 38 -0.45 -6.26 -12.72
N LEU A 39 -1.44 -5.39 -12.98
CA LEU A 39 -1.73 -4.26 -12.10
C LEU A 39 -2.33 -4.70 -10.75
N SER A 40 -3.14 -5.77 -10.74
CA SER A 40 -3.66 -6.33 -9.49
C SER A 40 -2.56 -6.93 -8.63
N VAL A 41 -1.65 -7.72 -9.23
CA VAL A 41 -0.52 -8.32 -8.51
C VAL A 41 0.38 -7.23 -7.93
N PHE A 42 0.68 -6.19 -8.73
CA PHE A 42 1.44 -5.03 -8.25
C PHE A 42 0.75 -4.31 -7.08
N ALA A 43 -0.56 -4.08 -7.18
CA ALA A 43 -1.29 -3.42 -6.10
C ALA A 43 -1.39 -4.28 -4.82
N TYR A 44 -1.50 -5.60 -4.95
CA TYR A 44 -1.41 -6.51 -3.81
C TYR A 44 -0.04 -6.48 -3.14
N LEU A 45 1.04 -6.38 -3.91
CA LEU A 45 2.39 -6.19 -3.37
C LEU A 45 2.49 -4.87 -2.58
N LEU A 46 1.93 -3.78 -3.10
CA LEU A 46 1.89 -2.49 -2.37
C LEU A 46 1.09 -2.58 -1.06
N LEU A 47 -0.04 -3.29 -1.07
CA LEU A 47 -0.81 -3.52 0.17
C LEU A 47 -0.02 -4.35 1.18
N GLY A 48 0.70 -5.38 0.74
CA GLY A 48 1.58 -6.17 1.62
C GLY A 48 2.71 -5.33 2.23
N LEU A 49 3.34 -4.47 1.44
CA LEU A 49 4.37 -3.52 1.89
C LEU A 49 3.83 -2.52 2.91
N SER A 50 2.64 -1.97 2.67
CA SER A 50 1.96 -1.06 3.61
C SER A 50 1.65 -1.77 4.93
N LEU A 51 1.22 -3.03 4.87
CA LEU A 51 0.96 -3.84 6.06
C LEU A 51 2.23 -4.10 6.87
N LEU A 52 3.36 -4.40 6.23
CA LEU A 52 4.66 -4.52 6.89
C LEU A 52 5.10 -3.20 7.55
N MET A 53 4.93 -2.06 6.86
CA MET A 53 5.25 -0.75 7.44
C MET A 53 4.43 -0.46 8.71
N ILE A 54 3.13 -0.78 8.69
CA ILE A 54 2.25 -0.60 9.85
C ILE A 54 2.69 -1.50 11.01
N VAL A 55 2.99 -2.78 10.75
CA VAL A 55 3.48 -3.72 11.76
C VAL A 55 4.78 -3.21 12.39
N VAL A 56 5.73 -2.74 11.59
CA VAL A 56 6.98 -2.16 12.10
C VAL A 56 6.70 -0.94 12.99
N VAL A 57 5.78 -0.05 12.61
CA VAL A 57 5.43 1.11 13.45
C VAL A 57 4.79 0.69 14.78
N ILE A 58 3.94 -0.35 14.78
CA ILE A 58 3.26 -0.84 15.99
C ILE A 58 4.24 -1.52 16.95
N PHE A 59 5.13 -2.38 16.45
CA PHE A 59 6.06 -3.15 17.27
C PHE A 59 7.38 -2.41 17.58
N SER A 60 7.70 -1.36 16.83
CA SER A 60 8.81 -0.47 17.17
C SER A 60 8.37 0.44 18.33
N ILE A 61 8.59 -0.04 19.56
CA ILE A 61 8.30 0.69 20.82
C ILE A 61 9.22 1.92 20.96
#